data_AF-A0A942A132-F1
#
_entry.id   AF-A0A942A132-F1
#
_cell.length_a   1.000
_cell.length_b   1.000
_cell.length_c   1.000
_cell.angle_alpha   90.00
_cell.angle_beta   90.00
_cell.angle_gamma   90.00
#
_symmetry.space_group_name_H-M   'P 1'
#
loop_
_entity.id
_entity.type
_entity.pdbx_description
1 polymer ?
#
loop_
_entity_poly.entity_id
_entity_poly.type
_entity_poly.pdbx_seq_one_letter_code
_entity_poly.pdbx_strand_id
1 'polypeptide(L)'
;MTNAHLFKIKWPIDDTEIVIRVEFDTWNFLQKYRPNEFLKLFTVHEVLNNPNRIFSGLNRLYSDTNSHLCIVGQPQTWQRYIKKNEIVIIPFPSNHVFLVFLNERKSISEFRAEKADRDDPLSPENWENRYGELLWKKMNL
;
A
#
# COMPACT_ATOMS: atom_id res chain seq x y z
N MET A 1 -16.10 6.76 -20.60
CA MET A 1 -15.86 5.52 -19.84
C MET A 1 -14.49 5.66 -19.20
N THR A 2 -14.40 5.75 -17.88
CA THR A 2 -13.14 5.91 -17.15
C THR A 2 -12.43 4.56 -17.08
N ASN A 3 -11.32 4.41 -17.81
CA ASN A 3 -10.49 3.21 -17.81
C ASN A 3 -9.70 3.13 -16.49
N ALA A 4 -10.33 2.77 -15.37
CA ALA A 4 -9.61 2.50 -14.14
C ALA A 4 -8.80 1.19 -14.28
N HIS A 5 -7.58 1.18 -13.74
CA HIS A 5 -6.83 -0.07 -13.60
C HIS A 5 -7.33 -0.78 -12.33
N LEU A 6 -7.55 -2.10 -12.43
CA LEU A 6 -8.21 -2.88 -11.39
C LEU A 6 -7.26 -3.94 -10.83
N PHE A 7 -7.18 -4.03 -9.51
CA PHE A 7 -6.61 -5.16 -8.80
C PHE A 7 -7.76 -5.99 -8.22
N LYS A 8 -7.83 -7.27 -8.61
CA LYS A 8 -8.73 -8.23 -7.97
C LYS A 8 -7.95 -8.99 -6.92
N ILE A 9 -8.43 -8.96 -5.68
CA ILE A 9 -7.77 -9.67 -4.57
C ILE A 9 -8.80 -10.45 -3.76
N LYS A 10 -8.35 -11.52 -3.10
CA LYS A 10 -9.09 -12.15 -2.01
C LYS A 10 -8.83 -11.36 -0.73
N TRP A 11 -9.89 -10.86 -0.13
CA TRP A 11 -9.80 -10.07 1.08
C TRP A 11 -9.42 -10.96 2.26
N PRO A 12 -8.36 -10.65 3.01
CA PRO A 12 -7.81 -11.59 4.01
C PRO A 12 -8.67 -11.74 5.27
N ILE A 13 -9.73 -10.92 5.42
CA ILE A 13 -10.62 -10.97 6.58
C ILE A 13 -11.66 -12.08 6.44
N ASP A 14 -12.22 -12.24 5.24
CA ASP A 14 -13.40 -13.10 4.98
C ASP A 14 -13.33 -13.84 3.64
N ASP A 15 -12.15 -13.85 3.00
CA ASP A 15 -11.87 -14.45 1.68
C ASP A 15 -12.75 -13.93 0.53
N THR A 16 -13.46 -12.81 0.73
CA THR A 16 -14.29 -12.22 -0.33
C THR A 16 -13.45 -11.65 -1.46
N GLU A 17 -13.87 -11.84 -2.71
CA GLU A 17 -13.21 -11.16 -3.83
C GLU A 17 -13.59 -9.67 -3.81
N ILE A 18 -12.58 -8.80 -3.71
CA ILE A 18 -12.77 -7.36 -3.81
C ILE A 18 -11.98 -6.78 -4.98
N VAL A 19 -12.52 -5.70 -5.53
CA VAL A 19 -11.87 -4.93 -6.59
C VAL A 19 -11.34 -3.63 -6.01
N ILE A 20 -10.03 -3.45 -6.11
CA ILE A 20 -9.33 -2.22 -5.75
C ILE A 20 -9.00 -1.46 -7.03
N ARG A 21 -9.21 -0.14 -7.02
CA ARG A 21 -9.08 0.71 -8.20
C ARG A 21 -7.84 1.59 -8.12
N VAL A 22 -7.14 1.75 -9.23
CA VAL A 22 -6.28 2.90 -9.49
C VAL A 22 -7.02 3.80 -10.46
N GLU A 23 -7.39 5.00 -10.01
CA GLU A 23 -8.09 5.97 -10.86
C GLU A 23 -7.26 6.29 -12.10
N PHE A 24 -7.90 6.40 -13.26
CA PHE A 24 -7.22 6.62 -14.54
C PHE A 24 -6.33 7.85 -14.53
N ASP A 25 -6.79 8.94 -13.93
CA ASP A 25 -6.02 10.18 -13.81
C ASP A 25 -4.78 9.98 -12.92
N THR A 26 -4.90 9.16 -11.87
CA THR A 26 -3.77 8.80 -11.01
C THR A 26 -2.77 7.96 -11.80
N TRP A 27 -3.24 6.96 -12.55
CA TRP A 27 -2.38 6.11 -13.39
C TRP A 27 -1.56 6.94 -14.39
N ASN A 28 -2.23 7.78 -15.19
CA ASN A 28 -1.57 8.60 -16.21
C ASN A 28 -0.62 9.63 -15.58
N PHE A 29 -1.03 10.25 -14.47
CA PHE A 29 -0.20 11.20 -13.75
C PHE A 29 1.09 10.54 -13.24
N LEU A 30 0.97 9.37 -12.59
CA LEU A 30 2.13 8.62 -12.11
C LEU A 30 3.03 8.21 -13.27
N GLN A 31 2.47 7.64 -14.33
CA GLN A 31 3.23 7.19 -15.49
C GLN A 31 4.04 8.35 -16.14
N LYS A 32 3.40 9.52 -16.31
CA LYS A 32 4.01 10.65 -17.02
C LYS A 32 4.96 11.47 -16.16
N TYR A 33 4.61 11.72 -14.90
CA TYR A 33 5.29 12.70 -14.05
C TYR A 33 6.03 12.10 -12.86
N ARG A 34 5.69 10.87 -12.45
CA ARG A 34 6.31 10.18 -11.30
C ARG A 34 6.62 8.72 -11.63
N PRO A 35 7.48 8.44 -12.63
CA PRO A 35 7.71 7.09 -13.14
C PRO A 35 8.22 6.10 -12.09
N ASN A 36 8.97 6.56 -11.08
CA ASN A 36 9.37 5.72 -9.94
C ASN A 36 8.19 5.34 -9.04
N GLU A 37 7.23 6.24 -8.82
CA GLU A 37 6.01 5.91 -8.07
C GLU A 37 5.10 4.99 -8.89
N PHE A 38 5.06 5.16 -10.20
CA PHE A 38 4.35 4.26 -11.10
C PHE A 38 4.85 2.81 -10.98
N LEU A 39 6.18 2.61 -10.95
CA LEU A 39 6.77 1.28 -10.75
C LEU A 39 6.41 0.66 -9.39
N LYS A 40 6.14 1.46 -8.37
CA LYS A 40 5.70 0.92 -7.06
C LYS A 40 4.29 0.34 -7.11
N LEU A 41 3.51 0.52 -8.19
CA LEU A 41 2.23 -0.17 -8.36
C LEU A 41 2.39 -1.70 -8.44
N PHE A 42 3.56 -2.21 -8.86
CA PHE A 42 3.88 -3.64 -8.75
C PHE A 42 3.98 -4.07 -7.29
N THR A 43 4.63 -3.25 -6.45
CA THR A 43 4.73 -3.47 -5.01
C THR A 43 3.37 -3.35 -4.32
N VAL A 44 2.53 -2.40 -4.74
CA VAL A 44 1.13 -2.29 -4.30
C VAL A 44 0.40 -3.61 -4.55
N HIS A 45 0.50 -4.17 -5.76
CA HIS A 45 -0.13 -5.45 -6.08
C HIS A 45 0.35 -6.59 -5.18
N GLU A 46 1.65 -6.69 -4.91
CA GLU A 46 2.20 -7.71 -3.99
C GLU A 46 1.64 -7.57 -2.57
N VAL A 47 1.62 -6.35 -2.03
CA VAL A 47 1.12 -6.05 -0.68
C VAL A 47 -0.38 -6.30 -0.56
N LEU A 48 -1.16 -5.95 -1.59
CA LEU A 48 -2.59 -6.21 -1.62
C LEU A 48 -2.94 -7.71 -1.63
N ASN A 49 -2.09 -8.54 -2.24
CA ASN A 49 -2.29 -10.00 -2.26
C ASN A 49 -1.73 -10.71 -1.02
N ASN A 50 -0.73 -10.12 -0.36
CA ASN A 50 -0.06 -10.71 0.80
C ASN A 50 0.10 -9.68 1.94
N PRO A 51 -1.01 -9.14 2.48
CA PRO A 51 -0.92 -8.18 3.55
C PRO A 51 -0.42 -8.85 4.83
N ASN A 52 0.33 -8.09 5.61
CA ASN A 52 0.70 -8.45 6.97
C ASN A 52 -0.31 -7.87 7.97
N ARG A 53 -0.79 -6.65 7.73
CA ARG A 53 -1.73 -5.94 8.62
C ARG A 53 -2.71 -5.07 7.85
N ILE A 54 -3.86 -4.81 8.46
CA ILE A 54 -4.85 -3.84 7.99
C ILE A 54 -5.28 -2.97 9.16
N PHE A 55 -5.15 -1.67 9.01
CA PHE A 55 -5.65 -0.66 9.95
C PHE A 55 -6.84 0.08 9.33
N SER A 56 -7.68 0.70 10.17
CA SER A 56 -8.77 1.60 9.74
C SER A 56 -8.30 2.96 9.20
N GLY A 57 -7.10 3.02 8.63
CA GLY A 57 -6.51 4.22 8.04
C GLY A 57 -5.63 4.99 9.02
N LEU A 58 -5.49 6.30 8.80
CA LEU A 58 -4.81 7.21 9.71
C LEU A 58 -5.76 7.64 10.84
N ASN A 59 -5.22 7.93 12.01
CA ASN A 59 -6.00 8.41 13.14
C ASN A 59 -6.60 9.80 12.81
N ARG A 60 -7.90 10.00 13.09
CA ARG A 60 -8.62 11.27 12.87
C ARG A 60 -7.95 12.47 13.55
N LEU A 61 -7.25 12.25 14.67
CA LEU A 61 -6.49 13.30 15.36
C LEU A 61 -5.27 13.79 14.56
N TYR A 62 -4.79 13.00 13.60
CA TYR A 62 -3.60 13.28 12.79
C TYR A 62 -3.89 13.52 11.29
N SER A 63 -5.09 13.19 10.79
CA SER A 63 -5.50 13.55 9.42
C SER A 63 -7.03 13.53 9.25
N ASP A 64 -7.56 14.51 8.54
CA ASP A 64 -9.02 14.71 8.36
C ASP A 64 -9.56 14.12 7.03
N THR A 65 -8.78 13.30 6.31
CA THR A 65 -9.03 13.17 4.85
C THR A 65 -8.98 11.74 4.32
N ASN A 66 -10.15 11.27 3.85
CA ASN A 66 -10.40 10.37 2.72
C ASN A 66 -9.86 8.92 2.73
N SER A 67 -8.93 8.53 3.60
CA SER A 67 -8.40 7.15 3.63
C SER A 67 -9.05 6.36 4.77
N HIS A 68 -9.76 5.28 4.44
CA HIS A 68 -10.49 4.45 5.41
C HIS A 68 -9.75 3.17 5.79
N LEU A 69 -8.80 2.74 4.95
CA LEU A 69 -8.00 1.56 5.20
C LEU A 69 -6.53 1.86 4.91
N CYS A 70 -5.67 1.31 5.75
CA CYS A 70 -4.23 1.24 5.52
C CYS A 70 -3.84 -0.23 5.52
N ILE A 71 -3.44 -0.73 4.35
CA ILE A 71 -2.98 -2.11 4.16
C ILE A 71 -1.47 -2.09 4.20
N VAL A 72 -0.88 -2.95 5.03
CA VAL A 72 0.55 -2.97 5.30
C VAL A 72 1.12 -4.31 4.89
N GLY A 73 2.22 -4.29 4.17
CA GLY A 73 2.99 -5.48 3.80
C GLY A 73 4.49 -5.21 3.82
N GLN A 74 5.25 -6.28 3.72
CA GLN A 74 6.71 -6.22 3.60
C GLN A 74 7.12 -6.98 2.34
N PRO A 75 7.08 -6.33 1.17
CA PRO A 75 7.42 -6.96 -0.09
C PRO A 75 8.89 -7.37 -0.09
N GLN A 76 9.26 -8.37 -0.88
CA GLN A 76 10.66 -8.79 -0.96
C GLN A 76 11.51 -7.78 -1.75
N THR A 77 10.90 -7.17 -2.76
CA THR A 77 11.59 -6.28 -3.70
C THR A 77 10.71 -5.11 -4.12
N TRP A 78 11.34 -4.10 -4.70
CA TRP A 78 10.65 -3.04 -5.42
C TRP A 78 11.43 -2.63 -6.66
N GLN A 79 10.71 -2.04 -7.61
CA GLN A 79 11.26 -1.58 -8.88
C GLN A 79 11.53 -0.08 -8.83
N ARG A 80 12.65 0.36 -9.40
CA ARG A 80 12.98 1.77 -9.57
C ARG A 80 13.75 2.02 -10.86
N TYR A 81 13.64 3.22 -11.40
CA TYR A 81 14.56 3.74 -12.40
C TYR A 81 15.84 4.25 -11.72
N ILE A 82 16.99 3.74 -12.15
CA ILE A 82 18.31 4.26 -11.75
C ILE A 82 18.93 5.19 -12.81
N LYS A 83 18.46 5.07 -14.06
CA LYS A 83 18.77 5.97 -15.18
C LYS A 83 17.52 6.12 -16.05
N LYS A 84 17.53 7.11 -16.94
CA LYS A 84 16.47 7.34 -17.93
C LYS A 84 16.31 6.06 -18.78
N ASN A 85 15.29 5.26 -18.47
CA ASN A 85 14.91 3.99 -19.10
C ASN A 85 15.58 2.69 -18.57
N GLU A 86 16.30 2.73 -17.45
CA GLU A 86 16.85 1.51 -16.83
C GLU A 86 16.08 1.17 -15.55
N ILE A 87 15.22 0.15 -15.61
CA ILE A 87 14.50 -0.39 -14.45
C ILE A 87 15.38 -1.44 -13.78
N VAL A 88 15.57 -1.32 -12.47
CA VAL A 88 16.21 -2.36 -11.65
C VAL A 88 15.26 -2.84 -10.57
N ILE A 89 15.37 -4.12 -10.26
CA ILE A 89 14.73 -4.75 -9.10
C ILE A 89 15.77 -4.76 -7.98
N ILE A 90 15.44 -4.18 -6.85
CA ILE A 90 16.32 -4.18 -5.68
C ILE A 90 15.57 -4.67 -4.44
N PRO A 91 16.28 -5.17 -3.41
CA PRO A 91 15.65 -5.55 -2.16
C PRO A 91 14.86 -4.40 -1.55
N PHE A 92 13.68 -4.73 -1.01
CA PHE A 92 12.96 -3.79 -0.18
C PHE A 92 13.71 -3.59 1.15
N PRO A 93 13.81 -2.37 1.71
CA PRO A 93 14.54 -2.15 2.94
C PRO A 93 13.96 -2.98 4.09
N SER A 94 14.78 -3.78 4.76
CA SER A 94 14.34 -4.72 5.80
C SER A 94 13.78 -4.04 7.06
N ASN A 95 14.13 -2.78 7.29
CA ASN A 95 13.61 -1.95 8.38
C ASN A 95 12.43 -1.07 7.97
N HIS A 96 11.78 -1.37 6.84
CA HIS A 96 10.60 -0.67 6.36
C HIS A 96 9.43 -1.62 6.17
N VAL A 97 8.24 -1.02 6.17
CA VAL A 97 7.00 -1.60 5.68
C VAL A 97 6.48 -0.78 4.51
N PHE A 98 5.68 -1.39 3.65
CA PHE A 98 5.01 -0.71 2.55
C PHE A 98 3.52 -0.57 2.86
N LEU A 99 3.01 0.65 2.72
CA LEU A 99 1.67 1.06 3.07
C LEU A 99 0.88 1.35 1.80
N VAL A 100 -0.36 0.85 1.74
CA VAL A 100 -1.34 1.15 0.69
C VAL A 100 -2.60 1.68 1.35
N PHE A 101 -2.94 2.93 1.06
CA PHE A 101 -4.14 3.58 1.58
C PHE A 101 -5.27 3.50 0.58
N LEU A 102 -6.45 3.10 1.05
CA LEU A 102 -7.67 3.02 0.26
C LEU A 102 -8.70 4.02 0.78
N ASN A 103 -9.40 4.67 -0.13
CA ASN A 103 -10.57 5.48 0.19
C ASN A 103 -11.87 4.65 0.29
N GLU A 104 -12.99 5.30 0.58
CA GLU A 104 -14.32 4.69 0.75
C GLU A 104 -14.78 3.91 -0.49
N ARG A 105 -14.29 4.29 -1.67
CA ARG A 105 -14.61 3.65 -2.96
C ARG A 105 -13.67 2.51 -3.30
N LYS A 106 -12.79 2.11 -2.36
CA LYS A 106 -11.71 1.13 -2.56
C LYS A 106 -10.75 1.55 -3.69
N SER A 107 -10.57 2.85 -3.89
CA SER A 107 -9.54 3.38 -4.78
C SER A 107 -8.29 3.70 -3.97
N ILE A 108 -7.12 3.43 -4.55
CA ILE A 108 -5.82 3.75 -3.96
C ILE A 108 -5.69 5.27 -3.90
N SER A 109 -5.66 5.82 -2.68
CA SER A 109 -5.47 7.26 -2.43
C SER A 109 -3.98 7.61 -2.31
N GLU A 110 -3.20 6.72 -1.70
CA GLU A 110 -1.77 6.90 -1.45
C GLU A 110 -1.10 5.54 -1.29
N PHE A 111 0.20 5.46 -1.58
CA PHE A 111 1.05 4.37 -1.14
C PHE A 111 2.47 4.90 -0.87
N ARG A 112 3.16 4.30 0.11
CA ARG A 112 4.53 4.70 0.46
C ARG A 112 5.25 3.62 1.25
N ALA A 113 6.58 3.70 1.27
CA ALA A 113 7.39 2.96 2.23
C ALA A 113 7.56 3.81 3.51
N GLU A 114 7.55 3.17 4.67
CA GLU A 114 7.71 3.81 5.97
C GLU A 114 8.56 2.92 6.87
N LYS A 115 9.26 3.51 7.86
CA LYS A 115 10.02 2.71 8.82
C LYS A 115 9.09 1.77 9.57
N ALA A 116 9.58 0.55 9.77
CA ALA A 116 8.91 -0.42 10.62
C ALA A 116 9.07 -0.04 12.09
N ASP A 117 8.07 -0.40 12.90
CA ASP A 117 8.17 -0.32 14.34
C ASP A 117 9.24 -1.30 14.86
N ARG A 118 9.93 -0.94 15.94
CA ARG A 118 11.04 -1.76 16.47
C ARG A 118 10.52 -3.00 17.18
N ASP A 119 9.43 -2.85 17.92
CA ASP A 119 8.84 -3.91 18.72
C ASP A 119 7.84 -4.72 17.88
N ASP A 120 7.33 -4.12 16.80
CA ASP A 120 6.48 -4.77 15.81
C ASP A 120 6.93 -4.49 14.35
N PRO A 121 7.91 -5.25 13.82
CA PRO A 121 8.49 -5.01 12.49
C PRO A 121 7.51 -5.14 11.32
N LEU A 122 6.30 -5.64 11.55
CA LEU A 122 5.23 -5.75 10.55
C LEU A 122 4.29 -4.54 10.55
N SER A 123 4.48 -3.60 11.47
CA SER A 123 3.72 -2.35 11.60
C SER A 123 4.61 -1.15 11.27
N PRO A 124 4.03 -0.01 10.84
CA PRO A 124 4.77 1.24 10.72
C PRO A 124 5.17 1.79 12.11
N GLU A 125 6.23 2.58 12.17
CA GLU A 125 6.72 3.20 13.41
C GLU A 125 5.63 4.03 14.11
N ASN A 126 5.48 3.84 15.43
CA ASN A 126 4.49 4.54 16.26
C ASN A 126 3.05 4.33 15.76
N TRP A 127 2.72 3.11 15.35
CA TRP A 127 1.45 2.85 14.68
C TRP A 127 0.24 3.13 15.57
N GLU A 128 0.32 2.79 16.86
CA GLU A 128 -0.78 2.91 17.84
C GLU A 128 -1.33 4.34 17.96
N ASN A 129 -0.45 5.34 17.80
CA ASN A 129 -0.84 6.74 17.92
C ASN A 129 -1.22 7.37 16.56
N ARG A 130 -0.78 6.78 15.45
CA ARG A 130 -0.83 7.39 14.11
C ARG A 130 -1.87 6.77 13.20
N TYR A 131 -2.09 5.48 13.35
CA TYR A 131 -3.03 4.71 12.55
C TYR A 131 -4.26 4.43 13.41
N GLY A 132 -5.41 4.24 12.75
CA GLY A 132 -6.62 3.82 13.43
C GLY A 132 -6.50 2.42 14.02
N GLU A 133 -7.62 1.86 14.43
CA GLU A 133 -7.73 0.49 14.92
C GLU A 133 -7.07 -0.54 13.98
N LEU A 134 -6.33 -1.49 14.56
CA LEU A 134 -5.85 -2.68 13.87
C LEU A 134 -7.03 -3.64 13.63
N LEU A 135 -7.48 -3.72 12.38
CA LEU A 135 -8.63 -4.53 11.97
C LEU A 135 -8.27 -5.98 11.72
N TRP A 136 -7.05 -6.22 11.22
CA TRP A 136 -6.59 -7.56 10.86
C TRP A 136 -5.07 -7.67 10.92
N LYS A 137 -4.58 -8.85 11.29
CA LYS A 137 -3.16 -9.21 11.23
C LYS A 137 -3.01 -10.65 10.74
N LYS A 138 -1.95 -10.90 9.97
CA LYS A 138 -1.59 -12.24 9.53
C LYS A 138 -1.21 -13.08 10.75
N MET A 139 -1.83 -14.25 10.88
CA MET A 139 -1.44 -15.24 11.88
C MET A 139 -0.18 -15.95 11.38
N ASN A 140 0.87 -15.99 12.20
CA ASN A 140 2.01 -16.86 11.92
C ASN A 140 1.52 -18.30 12.06
N LEU A 141 1.46 -19.04 10.95
CA LEU A 141 1.34 -20.49 10.95
C LEU A 141 2.70 -21.12 11.27
#